data_AF-A0A955WNF0-F1
#
_entry.id   AF-A0A955WNF0-F1
#
_cell.length_a   1.000
_cell.length_b   1.000
_cell.length_c   1.000
_cell.angle_alpha   90.00
_cell.angle_beta   90.00
_cell.angle_gamma   90.00
#
_symmetry.space_group_name_H-M   'P 1'
#
loop_
_entity.id
_entity.type
_entity.pdbx_description
1 polymer ?
#
loop_
_entity_poly.entity_id
_entity_poly.type
_entity_poly.pdbx_seq_one_letter_code
_entity_poly.pdbx_strand_id
1 'polypeptide(L)'
;MRELASTLLLALIVGPLTGCVTYWRGQEMEADLKAQQAQIEQIMDSQRRTREKTARDLAALDARFGDLERSLKGAVERLQTGSADNMLVIEKLREELNSAKGTIAELQHKLATEAAVATAGVPANPDAPVLPQDPVDLYKYGWEKRQGGDCAEAMRAFALFANKFPENGKADNALFLLAECQYQEKGHSQSIRTLRTIMQQYAKGDKIDDALELMHDNFVAMGKCKEAQPFLETLIADYPRSSRVKAAQQKLKDTKRTCR
;
A
#
# COMPACT_ATOMS: atom_id res chain seq x y z
N MET A 1 -11.36 125.86 -56.52
CA MET A 1 -10.63 125.23 -57.64
C MET A 1 -9.87 124.02 -57.10
N ARG A 2 -10.07 122.87 -57.76
CA ARG A 2 -9.14 121.72 -57.92
C ARG A 2 -8.47 121.13 -56.67
N GLU A 3 -8.89 119.93 -56.20
CA GLU A 3 -8.62 118.58 -56.76
C GLU A 3 -7.27 118.01 -56.31
N LEU A 4 -7.35 116.85 -55.63
CA LEU A 4 -6.43 115.69 -55.69
C LEU A 4 -5.01 115.86 -55.11
N ALA A 5 -4.38 114.91 -54.42
CA ALA A 5 -4.67 113.53 -54.09
C ALA A 5 -3.58 113.02 -53.11
N SER A 6 -3.84 111.85 -52.53
CA SER A 6 -2.85 110.78 -52.31
C SER A 6 -2.01 110.80 -51.02
N THR A 7 -2.32 109.80 -50.19
CA THR A 7 -1.49 108.87 -49.38
C THR A 7 -1.84 108.91 -47.89
N LEU A 8 -2.60 107.92 -47.38
CA LEU A 8 -2.14 106.58 -46.93
C LEU A 8 -1.01 106.71 -45.89
N LEU A 9 -1.01 106.08 -44.72
CA LEU A 9 -1.82 105.03 -44.10
C LEU A 9 -1.27 104.87 -42.65
N LEU A 10 -2.03 104.17 -41.79
CA LEU A 10 -1.59 103.54 -40.54
C LEU A 10 -1.36 104.43 -39.31
N ALA A 11 -2.37 104.48 -38.43
CA ALA A 11 -2.26 103.89 -37.10
C ALA A 11 -3.51 104.22 -36.27
N LEU A 12 -4.49 103.30 -36.19
CA LEU A 12 -5.40 103.17 -35.03
C LEU A 12 -6.38 102.01 -35.21
N ILE A 13 -5.89 100.77 -35.09
CA ILE A 13 -6.71 99.66 -34.59
C ILE A 13 -5.83 98.80 -33.68
N VAL A 14 -5.69 99.23 -32.43
CA VAL A 14 -5.30 98.35 -31.33
C VAL A 14 -6.61 97.98 -30.64
N GLY A 15 -7.04 96.73 -30.83
CA GLY A 15 -8.25 96.14 -30.21
C GLY A 15 -8.27 94.62 -30.39
N PRO A 16 -8.73 93.84 -29.39
CA PRO A 16 -8.11 92.59 -28.96
C PRO A 16 -8.66 91.35 -29.67
N LEU A 17 -7.79 90.52 -30.26
CA LEU A 17 -8.16 89.21 -30.82
C LEU A 17 -7.47 88.02 -30.12
N THR A 18 -6.77 88.23 -29.01
CA THR A 18 -6.08 87.15 -28.28
C THR A 18 -6.99 86.33 -27.37
N GLY A 19 -8.29 86.66 -27.23
CA GLY A 19 -9.21 86.00 -26.29
C GLY A 19 -9.72 84.60 -26.70
N CYS A 20 -9.80 84.29 -27.99
CA CYS A 20 -10.42 83.04 -28.45
C CYS A 20 -9.52 81.80 -28.28
N VAL A 21 -8.20 81.95 -28.39
CA VAL A 21 -7.25 80.83 -28.27
C VAL A 21 -7.08 80.42 -26.80
N THR A 22 -7.11 81.37 -25.87
CA THR A 22 -7.09 81.09 -24.41
C THR A 22 -8.39 80.48 -23.91
N TYR A 23 -9.53 80.84 -24.49
CA TYR A 23 -10.84 80.26 -24.13
C TYR A 23 -10.95 78.77 -24.50
N TRP A 24 -10.58 78.40 -25.74
CA TRP A 24 -10.57 77.01 -26.18
C TRP A 24 -9.61 76.13 -25.36
N ARG A 25 -8.41 76.65 -25.05
CA ARG A 25 -7.43 75.95 -24.21
C ARG A 25 -7.91 75.79 -22.75
N GLY A 26 -8.74 76.70 -22.26
CA GLY A 26 -9.39 76.59 -20.95
C GLY A 26 -10.46 75.51 -20.88
N GLN A 27 -11.25 75.34 -21.94
CA GLN A 27 -12.26 74.26 -22.01
C GLN A 27 -11.61 72.88 -22.07
N GLU A 28 -10.48 72.73 -22.77
CA GLU A 28 -9.73 71.48 -22.83
C GLU A 28 -9.11 71.12 -21.47
N MET A 29 -8.55 72.10 -20.75
CA MET A 29 -8.06 71.90 -19.39
C MET A 29 -9.17 71.54 -18.40
N GLU A 30 -10.38 72.10 -18.55
CA GLU A 30 -11.53 71.74 -17.71
C GLU A 30 -12.01 70.30 -17.98
N ALA A 31 -11.99 69.88 -19.25
CA ALA A 31 -12.28 68.50 -19.64
C ALA A 31 -11.24 67.52 -19.08
N ASP A 32 -9.94 67.86 -19.16
CA ASP A 32 -8.85 67.06 -18.59
C ASP A 32 -8.92 66.98 -17.06
N LEU A 33 -9.25 68.07 -16.38
CA LEU A 33 -9.44 68.08 -14.92
C LEU A 33 -10.59 67.15 -14.51
N LYS A 34 -11.71 67.17 -15.24
CA LYS A 34 -12.83 66.25 -15.00
C LYS A 34 -12.44 64.80 -15.29
N ALA A 35 -11.68 64.56 -16.35
CA ALA A 35 -11.19 63.23 -16.69
C ALA A 35 -10.21 62.69 -15.62
N GLN A 36 -9.30 63.52 -15.10
CA GLN A 36 -8.40 63.14 -14.01
C GLN A 36 -9.15 62.90 -12.70
N GLN A 37 -10.16 63.71 -12.36
CA GLN A 37 -11.01 63.48 -11.20
C GLN A 37 -11.73 62.13 -11.29
N ALA A 38 -12.28 61.79 -12.46
CA ALA A 38 -12.91 60.50 -12.71
C ALA A 38 -11.91 59.33 -12.60
N GLN A 39 -10.68 59.50 -13.09
CA GLN A 39 -9.62 58.48 -12.94
C GLN A 39 -9.23 58.26 -11.47
N ILE A 40 -9.12 59.33 -10.67
CA ILE A 40 -8.82 59.23 -9.24
C ILE A 40 -9.92 58.48 -8.50
N GLU A 41 -11.19 58.78 -8.79
CA GLU A 41 -12.35 58.09 -8.22
C GLU A 41 -12.32 56.59 -8.58
N GLN A 42 -12.07 56.27 -9.86
CA GLN A 42 -11.94 54.89 -10.32
C GLN A 42 -10.79 54.13 -9.63
N ILE A 43 -9.64 54.78 -9.44
CA ILE A 43 -8.50 54.19 -8.73
C ILE A 43 -8.86 53.92 -7.27
N MET A 44 -9.49 54.89 -6.59
CA MET A 44 -9.92 54.75 -5.20
C MET A 44 -10.91 53.59 -5.02
N ASP A 45 -11.89 53.47 -5.94
CA ASP A 45 -12.85 52.36 -5.95
C ASP A 45 -12.17 51.01 -6.21
N SER A 46 -11.22 50.95 -7.14
CA SER A 46 -10.46 49.73 -7.43
C SER A 46 -9.62 49.27 -6.23
N GLN A 47 -9.01 50.23 -5.50
CA GLN A 47 -8.27 49.94 -4.28
C GLN A 47 -9.20 49.48 -3.16
N ARG A 48 -10.37 50.11 -3.00
CA ARG A 48 -11.36 49.71 -2.01
C ARG A 48 -11.83 48.27 -2.23
N ARG A 49 -12.22 47.93 -3.46
CA ARG A 49 -12.63 46.56 -3.83
C ARG A 49 -11.53 45.53 -3.58
N THR A 50 -10.29 45.90 -3.90
CA THR A 50 -9.12 45.04 -3.65
C THR A 50 -8.91 44.82 -2.15
N ARG A 51 -8.98 45.89 -1.34
CA ARG A 51 -8.85 45.81 0.13
C ARG A 51 -9.95 44.96 0.76
N GLU A 52 -11.19 45.14 0.31
CA GLU A 52 -12.34 44.34 0.79
C GLU A 52 -12.19 42.86 0.42
N LYS A 53 -11.64 42.56 -0.76
CA LYS A 53 -11.34 41.18 -1.17
C LYS A 53 -10.22 40.59 -0.32
N THR A 54 -9.10 41.29 -0.16
CA THR A 54 -7.98 40.83 0.67
C THR A 54 -8.38 40.62 2.12
N ALA A 55 -9.24 41.48 2.67
CA ALA A 55 -9.75 41.33 4.03
C ALA A 55 -10.63 40.07 4.18
N ARG A 56 -11.49 39.80 3.18
CA ARG A 56 -12.30 38.58 3.13
C ARG A 56 -11.44 37.33 2.99
N ASP A 57 -10.43 37.35 2.12
CA ASP A 57 -9.52 36.24 1.90
C ASP A 57 -8.70 35.95 3.18
N LEU A 58 -8.25 36.99 3.89
CA LEU A 58 -7.52 36.85 5.16
C LEU A 58 -8.40 36.23 6.26
N ALA A 59 -9.65 36.68 6.39
CA ALA A 59 -10.60 36.13 7.35
C ALA A 59 -10.95 34.66 7.04
N ALA A 60 -11.11 34.32 5.76
CA ALA A 60 -11.34 32.94 5.35
C ALA A 60 -10.13 32.03 5.63
N LEU A 61 -8.92 32.57 5.48
CA LEU A 61 -7.69 31.84 5.79
C LEU A 61 -7.54 31.61 7.30
N ASP A 62 -7.83 32.60 8.12
CA ASP A 62 -7.83 32.50 9.59
C ASP A 62 -8.81 31.43 10.09
N ALA A 63 -10.04 31.41 9.56
CA ALA A 63 -11.02 30.37 9.87
C ALA A 63 -10.53 28.95 9.52
N ARG A 64 -9.88 28.79 8.35
CA ARG A 64 -9.31 27.51 7.92
C ARG A 64 -8.16 27.06 8.81
N PHE A 65 -7.31 27.98 9.27
CA PHE A 65 -6.25 27.66 10.22
C PHE A 65 -6.82 27.20 11.56
N GLY A 66 -7.85 27.87 12.07
CA GLY A 66 -8.54 27.46 13.30
C GLY A 66 -9.24 26.10 13.17
N ASP A 67 -9.83 25.79 12.01
CA ASP A 67 -10.39 24.46 11.72
C ASP A 67 -9.31 23.39 11.66
N LEU A 68 -8.18 23.70 11.02
CA LEU A 68 -7.05 22.79 10.91
C LEU A 68 -6.44 22.48 12.28
N GLU A 69 -6.27 23.49 13.14
CA GLU A 69 -5.76 23.32 14.50
C GLU A 69 -6.69 22.44 15.34
N ARG A 70 -8.01 22.67 15.26
CA ARG A 70 -9.01 21.82 15.92
C ARG A 70 -8.98 20.38 15.41
N SER A 71 -8.88 20.19 14.10
CA SER A 71 -8.77 18.87 13.48
C SER A 71 -7.50 18.15 13.91
N LEU A 72 -6.36 18.86 13.96
CA LEU A 72 -5.08 18.31 14.38
C LEU A 72 -5.12 17.89 15.86
N LYS A 73 -5.66 18.74 16.73
CA LYS A 73 -5.84 18.41 18.16
C LYS A 73 -6.73 17.18 18.34
N GLY A 74 -7.85 17.10 17.64
CA GLY A 74 -8.74 15.94 17.68
C GLY A 74 -8.13 14.68 17.07
N ALA A 75 -7.22 14.79 16.10
CA ALA A 75 -6.47 13.65 15.58
C ALA A 75 -5.43 13.13 16.59
N VAL A 76 -4.70 14.05 17.24
CA VAL A 76 -3.71 13.71 18.29
C VAL A 76 -4.38 13.04 19.48
N GLU A 77 -5.52 13.57 19.95
CA GLU A 77 -6.26 12.99 21.07
C GLU A 77 -6.79 11.58 20.77
N ARG A 78 -7.26 11.35 19.53
CA ARG A 78 -7.66 10.00 19.05
C ARG A 78 -6.48 9.03 18.95
N LEU A 79 -5.30 9.52 18.53
CA LEU A 79 -4.09 8.70 18.51
C LEU A 79 -3.61 8.35 19.92
N GLN A 80 -3.70 9.28 20.87
CA GLN A 80 -3.30 9.04 22.26
C GLN A 80 -4.26 8.09 22.98
N THR A 81 -5.58 8.31 22.84
CA THR A 81 -6.60 7.41 23.43
C THR A 81 -6.57 6.03 22.78
N GLY A 82 -6.51 5.94 21.45
CA GLY A 82 -6.37 4.68 20.75
C GLY A 82 -5.07 3.94 21.10
N SER A 83 -3.96 4.65 21.36
CA SER A 83 -2.71 4.04 21.83
C SER A 83 -2.85 3.41 23.22
N ALA A 84 -3.54 4.10 24.15
CA ALA A 84 -3.81 3.57 25.49
C ALA A 84 -4.73 2.34 25.44
N ASP A 85 -5.79 2.39 24.64
CA ASP A 85 -6.70 1.25 24.44
C ASP A 85 -5.98 0.06 23.79
N ASN A 86 -5.13 0.33 22.78
CA ASN A 86 -4.32 -0.71 22.15
C ASN A 86 -3.34 -1.34 23.15
N MET A 87 -2.77 -0.56 24.08
CA MET A 87 -1.86 -1.09 25.10
C MET A 87 -2.58 -2.03 26.08
N LEU A 88 -3.81 -1.69 26.50
CA LEU A 88 -4.65 -2.57 27.32
C LEU A 88 -5.02 -3.86 26.59
N VAL A 89 -5.34 -3.78 25.29
CA VAL A 89 -5.62 -4.95 24.45
C VAL A 89 -4.38 -5.84 24.32
N ILE A 90 -3.19 -5.26 24.13
CA ILE A 90 -1.93 -6.01 24.02
C ILE A 90 -1.63 -6.75 25.33
N GLU A 91 -1.81 -6.11 26.49
CA GLU A 91 -1.61 -6.79 27.79
C GLU A 91 -2.61 -7.92 28.00
N LYS A 92 -3.90 -7.70 27.69
CA LYS A 92 -4.92 -8.75 27.76
C LYS A 92 -4.58 -9.94 26.85
N LEU A 93 -4.15 -9.66 25.61
CA LEU A 93 -3.73 -10.70 24.68
C LEU A 93 -2.49 -11.45 25.15
N ARG A 94 -1.54 -10.78 25.82
CA ARG A 94 -0.38 -11.43 26.45
C ARG A 94 -0.80 -12.37 27.57
N GLU A 95 -1.74 -11.96 28.41
CA GLU A 95 -2.28 -12.77 29.49
C GLU A 95 -3.03 -13.99 28.95
N GLU A 96 -3.90 -13.81 27.95
CA GLU A 96 -4.58 -14.91 27.24
C GLU A 96 -3.58 -15.84 26.57
N LEU A 97 -2.51 -15.31 25.94
CA LEU A 97 -1.46 -16.11 25.31
C LEU A 97 -0.67 -16.92 26.34
N ASN A 98 -0.36 -16.34 27.50
CA ASN A 98 0.36 -17.05 28.57
C ASN A 98 -0.53 -18.13 29.20
N SER A 99 -1.81 -17.86 29.40
CA SER A 99 -2.81 -18.84 29.85
C SER A 99 -2.96 -19.98 28.84
N ALA A 100 -3.07 -19.67 27.53
CA ALA A 100 -3.11 -20.66 26.46
C ALA A 100 -1.84 -21.51 26.41
N LYS A 101 -0.66 -20.91 26.59
CA LYS A 101 0.60 -21.67 26.70
C LYS A 101 0.62 -22.60 27.91
N GLY A 102 0.12 -22.14 29.05
CA GLY A 102 0.02 -22.96 30.27
C GLY A 102 -0.90 -24.17 30.07
N THR A 103 -2.09 -23.95 29.51
CA THR A 103 -3.02 -25.04 29.20
C THR A 103 -2.48 -26.00 28.15
N ILE A 104 -1.76 -25.52 27.13
CA ILE A 104 -1.07 -26.38 26.17
C ILE A 104 0.01 -27.21 26.86
N ALA A 105 0.83 -26.63 27.74
CA ALA A 105 1.85 -27.36 28.48
C ALA A 105 1.23 -28.43 29.40
N GLU A 106 0.12 -28.11 30.06
CA GLU A 106 -0.62 -29.06 30.89
C GLU A 106 -1.24 -30.19 30.06
N LEU A 107 -1.86 -29.87 28.91
CA LEU A 107 -2.38 -30.87 27.98
C LEU A 107 -1.27 -31.71 27.38
N GLN A 108 -0.11 -31.12 27.05
CA GLN A 108 1.06 -31.86 26.58
C GLN A 108 1.59 -32.79 27.67
N HIS A 109 1.62 -32.36 28.92
CA HIS A 109 2.02 -33.22 30.03
C HIS A 109 1.00 -34.34 30.25
N LYS A 110 -0.31 -34.03 30.23
CA LYS A 110 -1.38 -35.04 30.33
C LYS A 110 -1.32 -36.03 29.19
N LEU A 111 -1.19 -35.56 27.95
CA LEU A 111 -0.98 -36.38 26.77
C LEU A 111 0.33 -37.16 26.85
N ALA A 112 1.40 -36.61 27.42
CA ALA A 112 2.66 -37.34 27.61
C ALA A 112 2.55 -38.41 28.70
N THR A 113 1.80 -38.17 29.77
CA THR A 113 1.52 -39.17 30.82
C THR A 113 0.52 -40.22 30.36
N GLU A 114 -0.52 -39.84 29.64
CA GLU A 114 -1.47 -40.74 29.00
C GLU A 114 -0.80 -41.51 27.86
N ALA A 115 0.11 -40.89 27.11
CA ALA A 115 0.95 -41.56 26.13
C ALA A 115 2.03 -42.40 26.82
N ALA A 116 2.50 -42.09 28.02
CA ALA A 116 3.41 -42.95 28.78
C ALA A 116 2.68 -44.18 29.35
N VAL A 117 1.43 -44.01 29.78
CA VAL A 117 0.55 -45.11 30.20
C VAL A 117 0.05 -45.90 28.99
N ALA A 118 -0.17 -45.26 27.84
CA ALA A 118 -0.46 -45.93 26.58
C ALA A 118 0.79 -46.61 26.01
N THR A 119 2.00 -46.04 26.05
CA THR A 119 3.24 -46.67 25.55
C THR A 119 3.83 -47.71 26.51
N ALA A 120 3.33 -47.81 27.73
CA ALA A 120 3.47 -49.01 28.55
C ALA A 120 2.57 -50.18 28.09
N GLY A 121 1.72 -49.97 27.06
CA GLY A 121 0.81 -50.99 26.52
C GLY A 121 0.52 -50.95 25.01
N VAL A 122 1.03 -49.97 24.25
CA VAL A 122 1.00 -49.94 22.78
C VAL A 122 2.43 -50.02 22.26
N PRO A 123 2.80 -51.10 21.54
CA PRO A 123 4.06 -51.12 20.84
C PRO A 123 4.05 -49.99 19.81
N ALA A 124 5.14 -49.20 19.77
CA ALA A 124 5.51 -48.54 18.52
C ALA A 124 5.40 -49.60 17.44
N ASN A 125 4.58 -49.38 16.40
CA ASN A 125 4.34 -50.39 15.38
C ASN A 125 5.71 -50.91 14.90
N PRO A 126 6.11 -52.15 15.26
CA PRO A 126 7.45 -52.65 14.97
C PRO A 126 7.70 -52.77 13.46
N ASP A 127 6.61 -52.68 12.69
CA ASP A 127 6.56 -52.84 11.24
C ASP A 127 6.65 -51.51 10.47
N ALA A 128 6.76 -50.35 11.15
CA ALA A 128 7.00 -49.08 10.45
C ALA A 128 8.39 -49.13 9.79
N PRO A 129 8.50 -48.96 8.46
CA PRO A 129 9.78 -49.07 7.77
C PRO A 129 10.82 -48.12 8.37
N VAL A 130 12.01 -48.65 8.63
CA VAL A 130 13.14 -47.85 9.11
C VAL A 130 13.60 -46.93 7.99
N LEU A 131 13.53 -45.62 8.21
CA LEU A 131 13.96 -44.64 7.23
C LEU A 131 15.49 -44.66 7.07
N PRO A 132 16.01 -44.52 5.83
CA PRO A 132 17.43 -44.34 5.61
C PRO A 132 17.98 -43.12 6.37
N GLN A 133 19.24 -43.20 6.81
CA GLN A 133 19.89 -42.12 7.55
C GLN A 133 20.82 -41.27 6.67
N ASP A 134 21.31 -41.84 5.56
CA ASP A 134 22.09 -41.11 4.56
C ASP A 134 21.18 -40.15 3.78
N PRO A 135 21.58 -38.90 3.51
CA PRO A 135 20.76 -37.93 2.80
C PRO A 135 20.37 -38.39 1.38
N VAL A 136 21.28 -39.01 0.62
CA VAL A 136 21.00 -39.44 -0.76
C VAL A 136 19.95 -40.53 -0.76
N ASP A 137 20.13 -41.55 0.10
CA ASP A 137 19.18 -42.67 0.21
C ASP A 137 17.84 -42.23 0.79
N LEU A 138 17.84 -41.32 1.78
CA LEU A 138 16.62 -40.80 2.38
C LEU A 138 15.78 -40.00 1.39
N TYR A 139 16.42 -39.12 0.61
CA TYR A 139 15.74 -38.36 -0.43
C TYR A 139 15.18 -39.28 -1.51
N LYS A 140 15.97 -40.26 -1.95
CA LYS A 140 15.56 -41.26 -2.94
C LYS A 140 14.37 -42.08 -2.45
N TYR A 141 14.40 -42.54 -1.20
CA TYR A 141 13.30 -43.27 -0.58
C TYR A 141 12.00 -42.44 -0.59
N GLY A 142 12.06 -41.19 -0.14
CA GLY A 142 10.89 -40.30 -0.16
C GLY A 142 10.33 -40.08 -1.57
N TRP A 143 11.22 -39.92 -2.56
CA TRP A 143 10.84 -39.78 -3.96
C TRP A 143 10.14 -41.03 -4.49
N GLU A 144 10.69 -42.22 -4.25
CA GLU A 144 10.09 -43.49 -4.68
C GLU A 144 8.72 -43.72 -4.04
N LYS A 145 8.56 -43.40 -2.75
CA LYS A 145 7.27 -43.50 -2.06
C LYS A 145 6.22 -42.56 -2.65
N ARG A 146 6.60 -41.31 -2.92
CA ARG A 146 5.71 -40.34 -3.58
C ARG A 146 5.29 -40.82 -4.97
N GLN A 147 6.23 -41.34 -5.76
CA GLN A 147 5.93 -41.87 -7.10
C GLN A 147 5.03 -43.12 -7.05
N GLY A 148 5.14 -43.91 -5.98
CA GLY A 148 4.24 -45.03 -5.68
C GLY A 148 2.87 -44.62 -5.13
N GLY A 149 2.61 -43.32 -4.93
CA GLY A 149 1.37 -42.80 -4.35
C GLY A 149 1.30 -42.87 -2.82
N ASP A 150 2.36 -43.35 -2.15
CA ASP A 150 2.46 -43.41 -0.69
C ASP A 150 2.95 -42.07 -0.14
N CYS A 151 2.03 -41.10 -0.12
CA CYS A 151 2.30 -39.77 0.42
C CYS A 151 2.65 -39.80 1.91
N ALA A 152 2.10 -40.75 2.68
CA ALA A 152 2.37 -40.85 4.11
C ALA A 152 3.85 -41.14 4.39
N GLU A 153 4.43 -42.16 3.73
CA GLU A 153 5.85 -42.48 3.89
C GLU A 153 6.77 -41.44 3.25
N ALA A 154 6.36 -40.87 2.10
CA ALA A 154 7.10 -39.77 1.47
C ALA A 154 7.21 -38.55 2.38
N MET A 155 6.11 -38.16 3.03
CA MET A 155 6.08 -37.04 3.97
C MET A 155 7.03 -37.27 5.15
N ARG A 156 7.09 -38.50 5.69
CA ARG A 156 8.03 -38.83 6.76
C ARG A 156 9.48 -38.69 6.32
N ALA A 157 9.81 -39.20 5.14
CA ALA A 157 11.17 -39.14 4.61
C ALA A 157 11.61 -37.70 4.32
N PHE A 158 10.78 -36.91 3.65
CA PHE A 158 11.10 -35.51 3.33
C PHE A 158 11.13 -34.61 4.55
N ALA A 159 10.24 -34.83 5.53
CA ALA A 159 10.29 -34.09 6.80
C ALA A 159 11.59 -34.40 7.57
N LEU A 160 12.01 -35.66 7.61
CA LEU A 160 13.29 -36.04 8.21
C LEU A 160 14.47 -35.42 7.45
N PHE A 161 14.44 -35.45 6.12
CA PHE A 161 15.50 -34.89 5.27
C PHE A 161 15.66 -33.40 5.51
N ALA A 162 14.56 -32.63 5.44
CA ALA A 162 14.60 -31.18 5.63
C ALA A 162 15.05 -30.78 7.05
N ASN A 163 14.76 -31.60 8.06
CA ASN A 163 15.19 -31.34 9.44
C ASN A 163 16.67 -31.69 9.67
N LYS A 164 17.13 -32.85 9.17
CA LYS A 164 18.52 -33.31 9.38
C LYS A 164 19.52 -32.61 8.47
N PHE A 165 19.10 -32.20 7.28
CA PHE A 165 20.00 -31.69 6.24
C PHE A 165 19.53 -30.34 5.68
N PRO A 166 19.32 -29.30 6.51
CA PRO A 166 18.79 -28.01 6.06
C PRO A 166 19.74 -27.25 5.11
N GLU A 167 21.05 -27.50 5.18
CA GLU A 167 22.03 -26.86 4.28
C GLU A 167 22.23 -27.61 2.97
N ASN A 168 21.58 -28.77 2.79
CA ASN A 168 21.70 -29.54 1.58
C ASN A 168 20.99 -28.84 0.42
N GLY A 169 21.59 -28.85 -0.77
CA GLY A 169 21.00 -28.24 -1.98
C GLY A 169 19.68 -28.87 -2.44
N LYS A 170 19.22 -29.97 -1.83
CA LYS A 170 17.91 -30.58 -2.04
C LYS A 170 16.90 -30.29 -0.92
N ALA A 171 17.26 -29.49 0.09
CA ALA A 171 16.40 -29.25 1.25
C ALA A 171 15.12 -28.49 0.88
N ASP A 172 15.22 -27.46 0.02
CA ASP A 172 14.08 -26.75 -0.54
C ASP A 172 13.17 -27.65 -1.38
N ASN A 173 13.78 -28.53 -2.18
CA ASN A 173 13.09 -29.54 -2.97
C ASN A 173 12.36 -30.54 -2.08
N ALA A 174 12.98 -31.02 -1.00
CA ALA A 174 12.35 -31.93 -0.04
C ALA A 174 11.16 -31.25 0.66
N LEU A 175 11.30 -29.99 1.08
CA LEU A 175 10.20 -29.22 1.66
C LEU A 175 9.06 -29.02 0.66
N PHE A 176 9.36 -28.78 -0.61
CA PHE A 176 8.34 -28.63 -1.65
C PHE A 176 7.57 -29.94 -1.86
N LEU A 177 8.28 -31.08 -1.99
CA LEU A 177 7.66 -32.40 -2.15
C LEU A 177 6.84 -32.80 -0.93
N LEU A 178 7.30 -32.45 0.28
CA LEU A 178 6.52 -32.60 1.51
C LEU A 178 5.22 -31.80 1.45
N ALA A 179 5.27 -30.54 1.01
CA ALA A 179 4.10 -29.68 0.89
C ALA A 179 3.11 -30.18 -0.18
N GLU A 180 3.60 -30.73 -1.30
CA GLU A 180 2.77 -31.36 -2.33
C GLU A 180 2.03 -32.58 -1.79
N CYS A 181 2.72 -33.47 -1.06
CA CYS A 181 2.07 -34.62 -0.43
C CYS A 181 1.01 -34.18 0.59
N GLN A 182 1.33 -33.17 1.40
CA GLN A 182 0.36 -32.58 2.34
C GLN A 182 -0.85 -31.98 1.62
N TYR A 183 -0.67 -31.34 0.47
CA TYR A 183 -1.76 -30.83 -0.34
C TYR A 183 -2.66 -31.96 -0.87
N GLN A 184 -2.05 -33.04 -1.37
CA GLN A 184 -2.77 -34.22 -1.87
C GLN A 184 -3.60 -34.91 -0.77
N GLU A 185 -3.04 -35.00 0.44
CA GLU A 185 -3.71 -35.52 1.63
C GLU A 185 -4.69 -34.53 2.29
N LYS A 186 -5.04 -33.43 1.61
CA LYS A 186 -5.95 -32.35 2.08
C LYS A 186 -5.47 -31.63 3.35
N GLY A 187 -4.20 -31.79 3.73
CA GLY A 187 -3.52 -31.11 4.81
C GLY A 187 -3.13 -29.68 4.47
N HIS A 188 -4.06 -28.86 3.96
CA HIS A 188 -3.74 -27.57 3.34
C HIS A 188 -3.04 -26.58 4.27
N SER A 189 -3.49 -26.51 5.53
CA SER A 189 -2.86 -25.66 6.53
C SER A 189 -1.44 -26.10 6.89
N GLN A 190 -1.14 -27.40 6.78
CA GLN A 190 0.21 -27.93 7.00
C GLN A 190 1.10 -27.61 5.80
N SER A 191 0.60 -27.83 4.58
CA SER A 191 1.27 -27.47 3.32
C SER A 191 1.70 -26.01 3.31
N ILE A 192 0.80 -25.08 3.64
CA ILE A 192 1.13 -23.64 3.71
C ILE A 192 2.25 -23.35 4.72
N ARG A 193 2.30 -24.04 5.87
CA ARG A 193 3.37 -23.84 6.86
C ARG A 193 4.71 -24.32 6.31
N THR A 194 4.74 -25.48 5.67
CA THR A 194 5.95 -26.02 5.03
C THR A 194 6.44 -25.12 3.89
N LEU A 195 5.53 -24.63 3.04
CA LEU A 195 5.87 -23.70 1.95
C LEU A 195 6.44 -22.37 2.47
N ARG A 196 5.94 -21.88 3.61
CA ARG A 196 6.48 -20.68 4.24
C ARG A 196 7.93 -20.86 4.66
N THR A 197 8.31 -22.05 5.11
CA THR A 197 9.71 -22.37 5.43
C THR A 197 10.60 -22.22 4.20
N ILE A 198 10.14 -22.64 3.01
CA ILE A 198 10.87 -22.45 1.75
C ILE A 198 11.14 -20.96 1.52
N MET A 199 10.10 -20.12 1.63
CA MET A 199 10.23 -18.67 1.41
C MET A 199 11.13 -17.97 2.44
N GLN A 200 11.15 -18.46 3.68
CA GLN A 200 11.91 -17.85 4.77
C GLN A 200 13.39 -18.27 4.78
N GLN A 201 13.66 -19.55 4.54
CA GLN A 201 14.99 -20.12 4.70
C GLN A 201 15.71 -20.29 3.35
N TYR A 202 14.96 -20.45 2.26
CA TYR A 202 15.48 -20.76 0.93
C TYR A 202 15.03 -19.70 -0.09
N ALA A 203 15.07 -18.41 0.30
CA ALA A 203 14.64 -17.27 -0.51
C ALA A 203 15.45 -17.05 -1.81
N LYS A 204 16.54 -17.80 -2.01
CA LYS A 204 17.34 -17.82 -3.26
C LYS A 204 17.21 -19.17 -4.02
N GLY A 205 16.40 -20.10 -3.51
CA GLY A 205 16.20 -21.43 -4.08
C GLY A 205 15.32 -21.39 -5.33
N ASP A 206 15.33 -22.51 -6.07
CA ASP A 206 14.62 -22.66 -7.34
C ASP A 206 13.19 -23.19 -7.18
N LYS A 207 12.68 -23.26 -5.94
CA LYS A 207 11.35 -23.75 -5.59
C LYS A 207 10.36 -22.65 -5.18
N ILE A 208 10.76 -21.38 -5.22
CA ILE A 208 9.92 -20.30 -4.69
C ILE A 208 8.69 -20.03 -5.55
N ASP A 209 8.86 -20.02 -6.87
CA ASP A 209 7.75 -19.89 -7.82
C ASP A 209 6.80 -21.09 -7.74
N ASP A 210 7.34 -22.32 -7.66
CA ASP A 210 6.55 -23.53 -7.39
C ASP A 210 5.77 -23.41 -6.06
N ALA A 211 6.43 -22.92 -5.00
CA ALA A 211 5.84 -22.75 -3.68
C ALA A 211 4.72 -21.70 -3.65
N LEU A 212 4.89 -20.57 -4.35
CA LEU A 212 3.87 -19.53 -4.49
C LEU A 212 2.63 -20.06 -5.20
N GLU A 213 2.81 -20.83 -6.27
CA GLU A 213 1.70 -21.46 -6.99
C GLU A 213 0.95 -22.46 -6.08
N LEU A 214 1.68 -23.31 -5.35
CA LEU A 214 1.05 -24.28 -4.45
C LEU A 214 0.39 -23.61 -3.24
N MET A 215 0.93 -22.49 -2.74
CA MET A 215 0.26 -21.69 -1.69
C MET A 215 -1.09 -21.18 -2.17
N HIS A 216 -1.16 -20.61 -3.37
CA HIS A 216 -2.43 -20.22 -3.99
C HIS A 216 -3.41 -21.39 -4.01
N ASP A 217 -2.98 -22.55 -4.51
CA ASP A 217 -3.85 -23.72 -4.65
C ASP A 217 -4.37 -24.21 -3.29
N ASN A 218 -3.54 -24.18 -2.24
CA ASN A 218 -3.97 -24.48 -0.87
C ASN A 218 -5.05 -23.51 -0.37
N PHE A 219 -4.88 -22.20 -0.57
CA PHE A 219 -5.88 -21.21 -0.13
C PHE A 219 -7.19 -21.34 -0.90
N VAL A 220 -7.13 -21.61 -2.20
CA VAL A 220 -8.33 -21.91 -3.01
C VAL A 220 -9.03 -23.16 -2.49
N ALA A 221 -8.30 -24.25 -2.20
CA ALA A 221 -8.86 -25.48 -1.67
C ALA A 221 -9.52 -25.30 -0.29
N MET A 222 -9.05 -24.32 0.49
CA MET A 222 -9.66 -23.91 1.77
C MET A 222 -10.86 -22.95 1.62
N GLY A 223 -11.28 -22.63 0.39
CA GLY A 223 -12.34 -21.65 0.12
C GLY A 223 -11.93 -20.19 0.33
N LYS A 224 -10.64 -19.93 0.57
CA LYS A 224 -10.06 -18.61 0.87
C LYS A 224 -9.48 -17.98 -0.39
N CYS A 225 -10.30 -17.82 -1.41
CA CYS A 225 -9.80 -17.39 -2.71
C CYS A 225 -9.20 -15.98 -2.72
N LYS A 226 -9.75 -15.05 -1.92
CA LYS A 226 -9.28 -13.65 -1.91
C LYS A 226 -7.86 -13.59 -1.36
N GLU A 227 -7.60 -14.41 -0.35
CA GLU A 227 -6.29 -14.62 0.25
C GLU A 227 -5.33 -15.40 -0.66
N ALA A 228 -5.83 -16.16 -1.63
CA ALA A 228 -5.02 -16.89 -2.60
C ALA A 228 -4.38 -15.98 -3.66
N GLN A 229 -5.07 -14.89 -4.07
CA GLN A 229 -4.66 -14.04 -5.20
C GLN A 229 -3.26 -13.43 -5.06
N PRO A 230 -2.86 -12.89 -3.88
CA PRO A 230 -1.54 -12.26 -3.72
C PRO A 230 -0.38 -13.19 -4.08
N PHE A 231 -0.49 -14.50 -3.84
CA PHE A 231 0.62 -15.43 -4.13
C PHE A 231 0.92 -15.54 -5.63
N LEU A 232 -0.10 -15.58 -6.48
CA LEU A 232 0.10 -15.57 -7.94
C LEU A 232 0.50 -14.19 -8.45
N GLU A 233 0.01 -13.12 -7.82
CA GLU A 233 0.45 -11.75 -8.13
C GLU A 233 1.94 -11.57 -7.84
N THR A 234 2.42 -12.03 -6.68
CA THR A 234 3.84 -12.07 -6.33
C THR A 234 4.64 -12.94 -7.31
N LEU A 235 4.16 -14.13 -7.67
CA LEU A 235 4.84 -14.99 -8.65
C LEU A 235 5.05 -14.26 -9.98
N ILE A 236 4.01 -13.60 -10.50
CA ILE A 236 4.07 -12.90 -11.79
C ILE A 236 4.96 -11.65 -11.71
N ALA A 237 4.90 -10.90 -10.60
CA ALA A 237 5.64 -9.66 -10.44
C ALA A 237 7.13 -9.89 -10.15
N ASP A 238 7.44 -10.76 -9.21
CA ASP A 238 8.79 -10.92 -8.66
C ASP A 238 9.59 -12.01 -9.40
N TYR A 239 8.90 -12.95 -10.07
CA TYR A 239 9.52 -14.06 -10.82
C TYR A 239 9.10 -14.10 -12.29
N PRO A 240 9.25 -13.02 -13.08
CA PRO A 240 8.72 -12.92 -14.45
C PRO A 240 9.39 -13.87 -15.45
N ARG A 241 10.54 -14.47 -15.10
CA ARG A 241 11.24 -15.48 -15.93
C ARG A 241 10.86 -16.92 -15.56
N SER A 242 10.03 -17.12 -14.54
CA SER A 242 9.58 -18.45 -14.14
C SER A 242 8.78 -19.12 -15.27
N SER A 243 8.95 -20.43 -15.41
CA SER A 243 8.11 -21.24 -16.31
C SER A 243 6.63 -21.26 -15.89
N ARG A 244 6.33 -20.94 -14.62
CA ARG A 244 4.98 -20.92 -14.05
C ARG A 244 4.17 -19.67 -14.40
N VAL A 245 4.80 -18.59 -14.87
CA VAL A 245 4.13 -17.28 -15.06
C VAL A 245 2.86 -17.37 -15.92
N LYS A 246 2.91 -18.09 -17.04
CA LYS A 246 1.74 -18.24 -17.92
C LYS A 246 0.58 -18.96 -17.23
N ALA A 247 0.88 -20.03 -16.49
CA ALA A 247 -0.12 -20.78 -15.73
C ALA A 247 -0.69 -19.93 -14.57
N ALA A 248 0.18 -19.20 -13.87
CA ALA A 248 -0.20 -18.30 -12.79
C ALA A 248 -1.13 -17.18 -13.27
N GLN A 249 -0.86 -16.57 -14.43
CA GLN A 249 -1.73 -15.55 -15.02
C GLN A 249 -3.14 -16.09 -15.29
N GLN A 250 -3.22 -17.30 -15.85
CA GLN A 250 -4.50 -17.94 -16.14
C GLN A 250 -5.25 -18.29 -14.84
N LYS A 251 -4.59 -18.93 -13.87
CA LYS A 251 -5.17 -19.24 -12.56
C LYS A 251 -5.66 -17.98 -11.86
N LEU A 252 -4.87 -16.90 -11.83
CA LEU A 252 -5.26 -15.63 -11.20
C LEU A 252 -6.52 -15.04 -11.83
N LYS A 253 -6.63 -15.07 -13.16
CA LYS A 253 -7.83 -14.63 -13.88
C LYS A 253 -9.07 -15.44 -13.49
N ASP A 254 -8.92 -16.76 -13.39
CA ASP A 254 -10.01 -17.66 -13.01
C ASP A 254 -10.43 -17.47 -11.54
N THR A 255 -9.47 -17.33 -10.63
CA THR A 255 -9.73 -17.05 -9.20
C THR A 255 -10.42 -15.71 -9.01
N LYS A 256 -10.00 -14.64 -9.72
CA LYS A 256 -10.65 -13.32 -9.67
C LYS A 256 -12.08 -13.32 -10.19
N ARG A 257 -12.36 -14.16 -11.20
CA ARG A 257 -13.72 -14.32 -11.74
C ARG A 257 -14.62 -15.07 -10.75
N THR A 258 -14.10 -16.12 -10.14
CA THR A 258 -14.87 -17.04 -9.28
C THR A 258 -15.15 -16.44 -7.91
N CYS A 259 -14.24 -15.60 -7.39
CA CYS A 259 -14.29 -15.15 -6.00
C CYS A 259 -14.39 -13.62 -5.89
N ARG A 260 -15.37 -13.03 -6.60
CA ARG A 260 -15.76 -11.60 -6.51
C ARG A 260 -16.14 -11.22 -5.08
#